data_AF-A0A3S5B7H0-F1
#
_entry.id   AF-A0A3S5B7H0-F1
#
_cell.length_a   1.000
_cell.length_b   1.000
_cell.length_c   1.000
_cell.angle_alpha   90.00
_cell.angle_beta   90.00
_cell.angle_gamma   90.00
#
_symmetry.space_group_name_H-M   'P 1'
#
loop_
_entity.id
_entity.type
_entity.pdbx_description
1 polymer ?
#
loop_
_entity_poly.entity_id
_entity_poly.type
_entity_poly.pdbx_seq_one_letter_code
_entity_poly.pdbx_strand_id
1 'polypeptide(L)'
;SSHLGDIEPKCRVLAQLVLPYRRGEIVVQAYNVLLSLGHLLAAAPGGAAEVEEAWRPEAVLLQENDCLHAVCARKLASVQLRLKTGDKGIRPQKEVSLSHINRLMAHQLAGLLQIRKLS
;
A
#
# COMPACT_ATOMS: atom_id res chain seq x y z
N SER A 1 -10.49 -21.28 7.68
CA SER A 1 -10.18 -19.84 7.78
C SER A 1 -11.50 -19.10 7.78
N SER A 2 -11.78 -18.27 8.79
CA SER A 2 -12.96 -17.41 8.78
C SER A 2 -12.69 -16.21 7.88
N HIS A 3 -13.36 -16.14 6.73
CA HIS A 3 -13.27 -14.97 5.87
C HIS A 3 -13.99 -13.80 6.55
N LEU A 4 -13.53 -12.57 6.32
CA LEU A 4 -14.16 -11.39 6.95
C LEU A 4 -15.64 -11.26 6.53
N GLY A 5 -16.01 -11.73 5.32
CA GLY A 5 -17.41 -11.82 4.88
C GLY A 5 -18.24 -12.84 5.67
N ASP A 6 -17.63 -13.88 6.22
CA ASP A 6 -18.33 -14.86 7.07
C ASP A 6 -18.65 -14.28 8.46
N ILE A 7 -17.94 -13.21 8.87
CA ILE A 7 -18.05 -12.60 10.20
C ILE A 7 -18.91 -11.34 10.15
N GLU A 8 -18.69 -10.46 9.18
CA GLU A 8 -19.44 -9.21 9.02
C GLU A 8 -19.80 -8.99 7.54
N PRO A 9 -20.93 -9.57 7.10
CA PRO A 9 -21.38 -9.55 5.69
C PRO A 9 -21.55 -8.13 5.11
N LYS A 10 -21.97 -7.19 5.97
CA LYS A 10 -22.33 -5.81 5.55
C LYS A 10 -21.19 -4.81 5.63
N CYS A 11 -19.97 -5.25 5.94
CA CYS A 11 -18.83 -4.35 6.07
C CYS A 11 -18.34 -3.86 4.70
N ARG A 12 -18.21 -2.54 4.53
CA ARG A 12 -17.53 -1.98 3.35
C ARG A 12 -16.03 -2.17 3.45
N VAL A 13 -15.44 -2.81 2.44
CA VAL A 13 -14.03 -3.19 2.46
C VAL A 13 -13.22 -2.35 1.48
N LEU A 14 -12.20 -1.67 2.00
CA LEU A 14 -11.14 -1.02 1.23
C LEU A 14 -9.87 -1.85 1.38
N ALA A 15 -9.32 -2.36 0.26
CA ALA A 15 -8.06 -3.08 0.25
C ALA A 15 -6.90 -2.14 -0.08
N GLN A 16 -5.88 -2.07 0.77
CA GLN A 16 -4.62 -1.40 0.47
C GLN A 16 -3.60 -2.44 0.02
N LEU A 17 -3.11 -2.31 -1.22
CA LEU A 17 -2.16 -3.23 -1.83
C LEU A 17 -0.82 -2.52 -2.08
N VAL A 18 0.24 -3.07 -1.49
CA VAL A 18 1.60 -2.58 -1.70
C VAL A 18 2.30 -3.48 -2.71
N LEU A 19 2.54 -2.96 -3.91
CA LEU A 19 3.29 -3.66 -4.94
C LEU A 19 4.77 -3.68 -4.60
N PRO A 20 5.42 -4.86 -4.70
CA PRO A 20 6.83 -5.01 -4.40
C PRO A 20 7.70 -4.28 -5.43
N TYR A 21 8.98 -4.11 -5.11
CA TYR A 21 9.93 -3.47 -6.04
C TYR A 21 10.08 -4.25 -7.33
N ARG A 22 10.12 -3.55 -8.46
CA ARG A 22 10.32 -4.16 -9.79
C ARG A 22 11.65 -4.88 -9.96
N ARG A 23 12.64 -4.55 -9.12
CA ARG A 23 13.96 -5.21 -9.13
C ARG A 23 13.91 -6.69 -8.76
N GLY A 24 12.78 -7.20 -8.28
CA GLY A 24 12.61 -8.61 -7.92
C GLY A 24 13.41 -8.94 -6.67
N GLU A 25 12.77 -8.88 -5.50
CA GLU A 25 13.37 -9.28 -4.22
C GLU A 25 13.53 -10.80 -4.16
N ILE A 26 12.61 -11.53 -4.80
CA ILE A 26 12.59 -13.00 -4.90
C ILE A 26 12.14 -13.46 -6.29
N VAL A 27 12.60 -14.65 -6.71
CA VAL A 27 12.30 -15.22 -8.04
C VAL A 27 10.80 -15.46 -8.26
N VAL A 28 10.05 -15.77 -7.19
CA VAL A 28 8.61 -16.07 -7.25
C VAL A 28 7.71 -14.85 -7.06
N GLN A 29 8.27 -13.63 -7.03
CA GLN A 29 7.54 -12.42 -6.68
C GLN A 29 6.36 -12.15 -7.61
N ALA A 30 6.57 -12.28 -8.93
CA ALA A 30 5.50 -12.07 -9.92
C ALA A 30 4.35 -13.07 -9.71
N TYR A 31 4.69 -14.33 -9.42
CA TYR A 31 3.70 -15.37 -9.12
C TYR A 31 2.89 -15.04 -7.86
N ASN A 32 3.57 -14.66 -6.77
CA ASN A 32 2.91 -14.31 -5.51
C ASN A 32 1.98 -13.10 -5.65
N VAL A 33 2.36 -12.10 -6.46
CA VAL A 33 1.53 -10.93 -6.74
C VAL A 33 0.28 -11.35 -7.51
N LEU A 34 0.42 -12.11 -8.59
CA LEU A 34 -0.71 -12.56 -9.41
C LEU A 34 -1.66 -13.48 -8.62
N LEU A 35 -1.12 -14.40 -7.81
CA LEU A 35 -1.91 -15.30 -6.98
C LEU A 35 -2.70 -14.54 -5.92
N SER A 36 -2.04 -13.63 -5.20
CA SER A 36 -2.70 -12.80 -4.17
C SER A 36 -3.78 -11.91 -4.78
N LEU A 37 -3.51 -11.30 -5.93
CA LEU A 37 -4.47 -10.48 -6.64
C LEU A 37 -5.64 -11.32 -7.15
N GLY A 38 -5.37 -12.52 -7.67
CA GLY A 38 -6.39 -13.48 -8.10
C GLY A 38 -7.32 -13.86 -6.95
N HIS A 39 -6.78 -14.17 -5.77
CA HIS A 39 -7.61 -14.47 -4.59
C HIS A 39 -8.40 -13.26 -4.07
N LEU A 40 -7.83 -12.06 -4.13
CA LEU A 40 -8.52 -10.84 -3.70
C LEU A 40 -9.66 -10.42 -4.64
N LEU A 41 -9.45 -10.59 -5.96
CA LEU A 41 -10.39 -10.17 -6.99
C LEU A 41 -11.33 -11.28 -7.44
N ALA A 42 -11.06 -12.55 -7.11
CA ALA A 42 -11.96 -13.64 -7.49
C ALA A 42 -13.37 -13.40 -6.95
N ALA A 43 -14.35 -13.52 -7.84
CA ALA A 43 -15.72 -13.87 -7.47
C ALA A 43 -15.71 -15.38 -7.46
N ALA A 44 -16.54 -15.99 -6.63
CA ALA A 44 -16.82 -17.41 -6.74
C ALA A 44 -16.97 -17.80 -8.24
N PRO A 45 -16.11 -18.70 -8.75
CA PRO A 45 -16.22 -19.16 -10.13
C PRO A 45 -17.41 -20.11 -10.20
N GLY A 46 -18.55 -19.62 -10.66
CA GLY A 46 -19.77 -20.40 -10.84
C GLY A 46 -20.97 -19.47 -10.96
N GLY A 47 -21.56 -19.39 -12.16
CA GLY A 47 -22.72 -18.56 -12.47
C GLY A 47 -24.02 -19.04 -11.82
N ALA A 48 -24.05 -19.12 -10.50
CA ALA A 48 -25.27 -19.23 -9.72
C ALA A 48 -25.50 -17.86 -9.06
N ALA A 49 -26.52 -17.16 -9.50
CA ALA A 49 -26.97 -15.87 -8.99
C ALA A 49 -27.50 -15.93 -7.54
N GLU A 50 -27.11 -16.92 -6.75
CA GLU A 50 -27.76 -17.27 -5.47
C GLU A 50 -26.78 -17.63 -4.34
N VAL A 51 -25.46 -17.50 -4.51
CA VAL A 51 -24.54 -17.56 -3.38
C VAL A 51 -24.26 -16.12 -2.92
N GLU A 52 -24.96 -15.73 -1.86
CA GLU A 52 -24.72 -14.51 -1.08
C GLU A 52 -23.22 -14.27 -0.86
N GLU A 53 -22.79 -13.05 -1.19
CA GLU A 53 -21.64 -12.37 -0.59
C GLU A 53 -20.28 -13.10 -0.60
N ALA A 54 -19.77 -13.37 -1.81
CA ALA A 54 -18.33 -13.52 -1.96
C ALA A 54 -17.61 -12.21 -1.56
N TRP A 55 -16.96 -12.22 -0.40
CA TRP A 55 -16.20 -11.09 0.17
C TRP A 55 -15.24 -10.51 -0.86
N ARG A 56 -15.48 -9.25 -1.28
CA ARG A 56 -14.66 -8.53 -2.25
C ARG A 56 -14.46 -7.08 -1.79
N PRO A 57 -13.27 -6.51 -1.96
CA PRO A 57 -13.08 -5.09 -1.71
C PRO A 57 -13.89 -4.25 -2.70
N GLU A 58 -14.65 -3.28 -2.19
CA GLU A 58 -15.37 -2.28 -2.99
C GLU A 58 -14.41 -1.30 -3.66
N ALA A 59 -13.24 -1.10 -3.05
CA ALA A 59 -12.20 -0.23 -3.55
C ALA A 59 -10.82 -0.82 -3.25
N VAL A 60 -9.87 -0.53 -4.14
CA VAL A 60 -8.47 -0.93 -4.02
C VAL A 60 -7.59 0.31 -4.10
N LEU A 61 -6.78 0.53 -3.07
CA LEU A 61 -5.70 1.50 -3.05
C LEU A 61 -4.40 0.79 -3.39
N LEU A 62 -3.89 1.01 -4.60
CA LEU A 62 -2.64 0.44 -5.07
C LEU A 62 -1.46 1.39 -4.79
N GLN A 63 -0.39 0.89 -4.20
CA GLN A 63 0.82 1.66 -3.91
C GLN A 63 2.07 0.90 -4.37
N GLU A 64 2.84 1.50 -5.26
CA GLU A 64 4.10 0.92 -5.76
C GLU A 64 5.28 1.33 -4.88
N ASN A 65 6.03 0.34 -4.38
CA ASN A 65 7.24 0.60 -3.58
C ASN A 65 8.28 1.44 -4.36
N ASP A 66 8.43 1.24 -5.67
CA ASP A 66 9.32 2.06 -6.50
C ASP A 66 8.94 3.56 -6.48
N CYS A 67 7.64 3.86 -6.62
CA CYS A 67 7.13 5.23 -6.59
C CYS A 67 7.29 5.86 -5.20
N LEU A 68 6.94 5.13 -4.14
CA LEU A 68 7.07 5.60 -2.76
C LEU A 68 8.54 5.84 -2.39
N HIS A 69 9.42 4.93 -2.78
CA HIS A 69 10.86 5.06 -2.59
C HIS A 69 11.39 6.30 -3.29
N ALA A 70 11.03 6.54 -4.55
CA ALA A 70 11.46 7.73 -5.29
C ALA A 70 11.00 9.03 -4.61
N VAL A 71 9.77 9.08 -4.08
CA VAL A 71 9.26 10.24 -3.32
C VAL A 71 10.05 10.43 -2.02
N CYS A 72 10.27 9.36 -1.25
CA CYS A 72 11.08 9.41 -0.04
C CYS A 72 12.52 9.86 -0.31
N ALA A 73 13.16 9.33 -1.36
CA ALA A 73 14.52 9.69 -1.77
C ALA A 73 14.61 11.18 -2.12
N ARG A 74 13.67 11.69 -2.91
CA ARG A 74 13.63 13.12 -3.27
C ARG A 74 13.43 14.03 -2.05
N LYS A 75 12.57 13.64 -1.11
CA LYS A 75 12.35 14.40 0.13
C LYS A 75 13.56 14.38 1.06
N LEU A 76 14.22 13.23 1.21
CA LEU A 76 15.42 13.12 2.06
C LEU A 76 16.60 13.91 1.44
N ALA A 77 16.77 13.84 0.12
CA ALA A 77 17.80 14.61 -0.58
C ALA A 77 17.60 16.13 -0.41
N SER A 78 16.35 16.62 -0.50
CA SER A 78 16.07 18.05 -0.32
C SER A 78 16.29 18.53 1.11
N VAL A 79 15.98 17.70 2.11
CA VAL A 79 16.28 17.98 3.53
C VAL A 79 17.79 18.00 3.77
N GLN A 80 18.53 17.04 3.23
CA GLN A 80 20.00 17.00 3.35
C GLN A 80 20.68 18.20 2.71
N LEU A 81 20.20 18.66 1.54
CA LEU A 81 20.69 19.89 0.91
C LEU A 81 20.48 21.10 1.82
N ARG A 82 19.34 21.21 2.50
CA ARG A 82 19.05 22.31 3.44
C ARG A 82 19.93 22.28 4.70
N LEU A 83 20.23 21.08 5.22
CA LEU A 83 21.02 20.91 6.44
C LEU A 83 22.53 21.10 6.22
N LYS A 84 23.04 20.81 5.02
CA LYS A 84 24.44 21.07 4.65
C LYS A 84 24.83 22.55 4.65
N THR A 85 23.85 23.47 4.67
CA THR A 85 24.06 24.92 4.74
C THR A 85 24.29 25.45 6.16
N GLY A 86 24.24 24.62 7.22
CA GLY A 86 24.32 25.14 8.60
C GLY A 86 24.94 24.24 9.67
N ASP A 87 25.11 22.93 9.48
CA ASP A 87 25.60 22.09 10.58
C ASP A 87 26.54 20.96 10.11
N LYS A 88 27.74 20.91 10.69
CA LYS A 88 28.83 19.97 10.34
C LYS A 88 28.67 18.58 10.98
N GLY A 89 27.54 18.29 11.63
CA GLY A 89 27.34 17.05 12.40
C GLY A 89 26.43 15.98 11.79
N ILE A 90 25.64 16.28 10.76
CA ILE A 90 24.57 15.38 10.31
C ILE A 90 25.08 14.43 9.22
N ARG A 91 25.23 13.14 9.56
CA ARG A 91 25.59 12.08 8.60
C ARG A 91 24.53 12.02 7.49
N PRO A 92 24.91 12.01 6.21
CA PRO A 92 23.96 11.85 5.12
C PRO A 92 23.30 10.47 5.25
N GLN A 93 22.01 10.46 5.54
CA GLN A 93 21.21 9.24 5.56
C GLN A 93 21.16 8.70 4.13
N LYS A 94 21.93 7.63 3.89
CA LYS A 94 22.36 7.23 2.54
C LYS A 94 21.31 6.41 1.79
N GLU A 95 20.31 5.85 2.47
CA GLU A 95 19.34 4.93 1.89
C GLU A 95 17.92 5.13 2.43
N VAL A 96 16.92 4.99 1.55
CA VAL A 96 15.51 5.01 1.94
C VAL A 96 15.17 3.67 2.59
N SER A 97 15.04 3.67 3.91
CA SER A 97 14.51 2.50 4.64
C SER A 97 13.00 2.32 4.43
N LEU A 98 12.53 1.08 4.62
CA LEU A 98 11.10 0.74 4.62
C LEU A 98 10.30 1.54 5.66
N SER A 99 10.90 1.95 6.77
CA SER A 99 10.23 2.81 7.77
C SER A 99 9.83 4.16 7.19
N HIS A 100 10.67 4.78 6.35
CA HIS A 100 10.30 6.03 5.66
C HIS A 100 9.12 5.83 4.71
N ILE A 101 9.12 4.72 3.99
CA ILE A 101 8.07 4.35 3.04
C ILE A 101 6.76 4.11 3.79
N ASN A 102 6.77 3.30 4.85
CA ASN A 102 5.60 3.02 5.69
C ASN A 102 5.04 4.29 6.32
N ARG A 103 5.90 5.22 6.76
CA ARG A 103 5.46 6.51 7.29
C ARG A 103 4.78 7.37 6.23
N LEU A 104 5.30 7.38 5.01
CA LEU A 104 4.66 8.07 3.89
C LEU A 104 3.30 7.45 3.55
N MET A 105 3.22 6.11 3.47
CA MET A 105 1.97 5.41 3.20
C MET A 105 0.93 5.67 4.29
N ALA A 106 1.31 5.60 5.56
CA ALA A 106 0.42 5.90 6.68
C ALA A 106 -0.10 7.34 6.61
N HIS A 107 0.75 8.30 6.26
CA HIS A 107 0.32 9.69 6.07
C HIS A 107 -0.65 9.85 4.88
N GLN A 108 -0.42 9.15 3.77
CA GLN A 108 -1.34 9.16 2.63
C GLN A 108 -2.69 8.55 3.01
N LEU A 109 -2.68 7.39 3.67
CA LEU A 109 -3.88 6.70 4.11
C LEU A 109 -4.67 7.55 5.11
N ALA A 110 -4.00 8.15 6.09
CA ALA A 110 -4.64 9.06 7.04
C ALA A 110 -5.31 10.25 6.34
N GLY A 111 -4.65 10.83 5.32
CA GLY A 111 -5.23 11.92 4.53
C GLY A 111 -6.44 11.50 3.68
N LEU A 112 -6.46 10.26 3.17
CA LEU A 112 -7.60 9.70 2.43
C LEU A 112 -8.79 9.38 3.34
N LEU A 113 -8.53 8.86 4.53
CA LEU A 113 -9.55 8.51 5.52
C LEU A 113 -10.02 9.71 6.36
N GLN A 114 -9.36 10.86 6.22
CA GLN A 114 -9.77 12.07 6.91
C GLN A 114 -11.13 12.52 6.37
N ILE A 115 -12.17 12.38 7.21
CA ILE A 115 -13.52 12.83 6.90
C ILE A 115 -13.47 14.35 6.74
N ARG A 116 -13.58 14.83 5.50
CA ARG A 116 -13.90 16.23 5.24
C ARG A 116 -15.35 16.44 5.66
N LYS A 117 -15.57 17.10 6.80
CA LYS A 117 -16.86 17.75 7.05
C LYS A 117 -17.00 18.82 5.97
N LEU A 118 -17.80 18.54 4.95
CA LEU A 118 -18.32 19.59 4.07
C LEU A 118 -19.26 20.43 4.95
N SER A 119 -18.79 21.62 5.35
CA SER A 119 -19.59 22.64 6.04
C SER A 119 -20.46 23.39 5.05
#